data_AF-A0A2A5C625-F1
#
_entry.id   AF-A0A2A5C625-F1
#
_cell.length_a   1.000
_cell.length_b   1.000
_cell.length_c   1.000
_cell.angle_alpha   90.00
_cell.angle_beta   90.00
_cell.angle_gamma   90.00
#
_symmetry.space_group_name_H-M   'P 1'
#
loop_
_entity.id
_entity.type
_entity.pdbx_description
1 polymer ?
#
loop_
_entity_poly.entity_id
_entity_poly.type
_entity_poly.pdbx_seq_one_letter_code
_entity_poly.pdbx_strand_id
1 'polypeptide(L)'
;MIILGLSGALNHDPSAALYINNELVAAAEEERFIRDKHAKNKMPYESAKFCMEFAGISPDDIDVVAIPFAPIPLTSPARWHYAKRYWYAPDRSLDALLTGNRRFYRYKDNIMGLLKQLGINPDKIEFDAVEHHLAHASSAYHLSGFKEKTAIMGIDGKGEYATTFFGYGENGKIHKIKEFYDPDSLGGLYGAITEYLGFEMLDGEYKVMGMAPYGDADRYDLSRLIDFNDGEFRVNTDYANVIGLRRYKENGKGFYFTPKLIDWLGPRRQGDAADDPYIHYAAAIQKLYEDISLKLMDYYLGDILKETGKLVFSGGGALNVKLNQKIIARDEVKELWVQPASGDAGTAIGAASFAATRRGIIVDKMEHVYLGPSYTNEECEEACKIHPNKPTYTIIDDVPVKIAKILNDGNPVAWFQGRMEFGPRALGGRSIIGSPSAKGVADRINEQIKFRERWRPFCPSMLDRVAKEMFINDHPAPFMTFTFEVEEEWKTRVPEVVHEDGTARAQALKKEHHPRYYALMEEMEKL
;
A
#
# COMPACT_ATOMS: atom_id res chain seq x y z
N MET A 1 -7.95 -25.62 -10.02
CA MET A 1 -6.53 -25.21 -9.94
C MET A 1 -6.35 -24.38 -8.68
N ILE A 2 -5.40 -24.73 -7.83
CA ILE A 2 -5.10 -24.05 -6.58
C ILE A 2 -3.73 -23.38 -6.69
N ILE A 3 -3.69 -22.07 -6.49
CA ILE A 3 -2.48 -21.26 -6.69
C ILE A 3 -2.15 -20.52 -5.41
N LEU A 4 -0.94 -20.76 -4.88
CA LEU A 4 -0.39 -20.08 -3.72
C LEU A 4 0.59 -18.99 -4.17
N GLY A 5 0.22 -17.73 -3.96
CA GLY A 5 1.09 -16.57 -4.14
C GLY A 5 1.88 -16.28 -2.86
N LEU A 6 3.19 -16.07 -2.98
CA LEU A 6 4.08 -15.78 -1.84
C LEU A 6 4.94 -14.55 -2.14
N SER A 7 4.86 -13.50 -1.32
CA SER A 7 5.70 -12.30 -1.42
C SER A 7 6.89 -12.31 -0.45
N GLY A 8 7.63 -11.19 -0.36
CA GLY A 8 8.77 -11.03 0.56
C GLY A 8 10.16 -11.09 -0.10
N ALA A 9 10.24 -11.14 -1.43
CA ALA A 9 11.52 -11.16 -2.18
C ALA A 9 12.43 -9.96 -1.88
N LEU A 10 11.80 -8.84 -1.50
CA LEU A 10 12.48 -7.59 -1.21
C LEU A 10 12.99 -7.47 0.25
N ASN A 11 12.83 -8.54 1.04
CA ASN A 11 13.17 -8.64 2.47
C ASN A 11 12.27 -7.82 3.41
N HIS A 12 11.10 -7.39 2.94
CA HIS A 12 10.05 -6.78 3.75
C HIS A 12 8.67 -7.19 3.20
N ASP A 13 7.64 -6.94 4.00
CA ASP A 13 6.23 -7.21 3.72
C ASP A 13 5.95 -8.61 3.13
N PRO A 14 6.51 -9.70 3.72
CA PRO A 14 6.14 -11.04 3.33
C PRO A 14 4.65 -11.28 3.62
N SER A 15 3.98 -11.89 2.65
CA SER A 15 2.57 -12.23 2.72
C SER A 15 2.28 -13.46 1.86
N ALA A 16 1.09 -14.04 2.05
CA ALA A 16 0.58 -15.11 1.23
C ALA A 16 -0.83 -14.80 0.74
N ALA A 17 -1.17 -15.32 -0.44
CA ALA A 17 -2.50 -15.26 -1.03
C ALA A 17 -2.83 -16.61 -1.67
N LEU A 18 -4.04 -17.10 -1.46
CA LEU A 18 -4.49 -18.38 -2.00
C LEU A 18 -5.69 -18.19 -2.92
N TYR A 19 -5.52 -18.64 -4.15
CA TYR A 19 -6.59 -18.73 -5.14
C TYR A 19 -7.05 -20.17 -5.30
N ILE A 20 -8.37 -20.37 -5.35
CA ILE A 20 -8.99 -21.62 -5.78
C ILE A 20 -9.80 -21.30 -7.03
N ASN A 21 -9.32 -21.78 -8.17
CA ASN A 21 -9.78 -21.38 -9.49
C ASN A 21 -9.70 -19.86 -9.66
N ASN A 22 -10.84 -19.19 -9.86
CA ASN A 22 -10.96 -17.74 -10.05
C ASN A 22 -11.06 -16.93 -8.76
N GLU A 23 -11.33 -17.57 -7.62
CA GLU A 23 -11.65 -16.88 -6.37
C GLU A 23 -10.42 -16.67 -5.48
N LEU A 24 -10.26 -15.46 -4.95
CA LEU A 24 -9.29 -15.15 -3.89
C LEU A 24 -9.87 -15.52 -2.52
N VAL A 25 -9.53 -16.71 -2.03
CA VAL A 25 -10.14 -17.30 -0.83
C VAL A 25 -9.58 -16.70 0.47
N ALA A 26 -8.26 -16.53 0.52
CA ALA A 26 -7.55 -16.02 1.69
C ALA A 26 -6.29 -15.25 1.30
N ALA A 27 -5.95 -14.25 2.09
CA ALA A 27 -4.69 -13.54 2.01
C ALA A 27 -4.36 -12.90 3.36
N ALA A 28 -3.09 -12.95 3.76
CA ALA A 28 -2.65 -12.38 5.02
C ALA A 28 -1.18 -11.94 4.97
N GLU A 29 -0.85 -10.88 5.71
CA GLU A 29 0.51 -10.40 5.89
C GLU A 29 1.17 -11.09 7.09
N GLU A 30 2.44 -11.48 6.97
CA GLU A 30 3.16 -12.21 8.01
C GLU A 30 3.27 -11.39 9.31
N GLU A 31 3.45 -10.07 9.20
CA GLU A 31 3.59 -9.16 10.34
C GLU A 31 2.40 -9.24 11.32
N ARG A 32 1.21 -9.62 10.83
CA ARG A 32 -0.01 -9.72 11.63
C ARG A 32 0.03 -10.89 12.60
N PHE A 33 0.72 -11.97 12.22
CA PHE A 33 0.89 -13.18 13.02
C PHE A 33 2.10 -13.06 13.96
N ILE A 34 3.26 -12.71 13.41
CA ILE A 34 4.50 -12.69 14.20
C ILE A 34 4.69 -11.41 15.02
N ARG A 35 3.81 -10.41 14.82
CA ARG A 35 3.80 -9.13 15.54
C ARG A 35 5.07 -8.30 15.36
N ASP A 36 5.78 -8.53 14.25
CA ASP A 36 7.00 -7.84 13.85
C ASP A 36 6.70 -7.03 12.59
N LYS A 37 6.71 -5.70 12.72
CA LYS A 37 6.30 -4.77 11.68
C LYS A 37 7.20 -4.89 10.44
N HIS A 38 6.58 -4.98 9.27
CA HIS A 38 7.21 -5.30 7.98
C HIS A 38 7.87 -6.67 7.90
N ALA A 39 7.88 -7.46 9.00
CA ALA A 39 8.50 -8.76 9.12
C ALA A 39 9.85 -8.86 8.36
N LYS A 40 10.75 -7.89 8.63
CA LYS A 40 11.96 -7.70 7.83
C LYS A 40 12.84 -8.96 7.85
N ASN A 41 13.27 -9.40 6.67
CA ASN A 41 14.04 -10.64 6.46
C ASN A 41 13.33 -11.93 6.95
N LYS A 42 11.99 -11.95 6.99
CA LYS A 42 11.19 -13.14 7.26
C LYS A 42 10.55 -13.68 5.98
N MET A 43 10.10 -14.93 6.04
CA MET A 43 9.33 -15.60 4.98
C MET A 43 7.87 -15.72 5.41
N PRO A 44 6.90 -15.78 4.48
CA PRO A 44 5.47 -15.84 4.77
C PRO A 44 5.03 -17.25 5.23
N TYR A 45 5.48 -17.72 6.40
CA TYR A 45 5.13 -19.05 6.89
C TYR A 45 3.76 -19.09 7.53
N GLU A 46 3.51 -18.24 8.53
CA GLU A 46 2.23 -18.22 9.26
C GLU A 46 1.09 -17.77 8.34
N SER A 47 1.36 -16.81 7.46
CA SER A 47 0.40 -16.36 6.46
C SER A 47 0.03 -17.43 5.43
N ALA A 48 1.01 -18.19 4.90
CA ALA A 48 0.74 -19.28 3.96
C ALA A 48 0.01 -20.45 4.63
N LYS A 49 0.44 -20.81 5.84
CA LYS A 49 -0.21 -21.82 6.68
C LYS A 49 -1.67 -21.45 6.94
N PHE A 50 -1.94 -20.22 7.39
CA PHE A 50 -3.29 -19.70 7.57
C PHE A 50 -4.14 -19.85 6.30
N CYS A 51 -3.60 -19.48 5.13
CA CYS A 51 -4.37 -19.55 3.89
C CYS A 51 -4.82 -20.99 3.57
N MET A 52 -3.94 -21.98 3.75
CA MET A 52 -4.27 -23.39 3.52
C MET A 52 -5.28 -23.91 4.56
N GLU A 53 -5.05 -23.64 5.84
CA GLU A 53 -5.94 -24.05 6.94
C GLU A 53 -7.35 -23.45 6.78
N PHE A 54 -7.43 -22.16 6.44
CA PHE A 54 -8.70 -21.47 6.21
C PHE A 54 -9.49 -22.07 5.05
N ALA A 55 -8.80 -22.45 3.96
CA ALA A 55 -9.42 -23.08 2.81
C ALA A 55 -9.73 -24.58 3.00
N GLY A 56 -9.25 -25.19 4.10
CA GLY A 56 -9.44 -26.62 4.37
C GLY A 56 -8.74 -27.53 3.38
N ILE A 57 -7.65 -27.07 2.76
CA ILE A 57 -6.88 -27.83 1.76
C ILE A 57 -5.61 -28.43 2.38
N SER A 58 -5.14 -29.52 1.80
CA SER A 58 -3.87 -30.13 2.15
C SER A 58 -2.71 -29.53 1.33
N PRO A 59 -1.47 -29.61 1.82
CA PRO A 59 -0.29 -29.16 1.07
C PRO A 59 -0.11 -29.83 -0.31
N ASP A 60 -0.60 -31.07 -0.48
CA ASP A 60 -0.54 -31.81 -1.74
C ASP A 60 -1.57 -31.31 -2.78
N ASP A 61 -2.55 -30.50 -2.38
CA ASP A 61 -3.57 -29.94 -3.28
C ASP A 61 -3.09 -28.67 -4.02
N ILE A 62 -1.95 -28.09 -3.62
CA ILE A 62 -1.39 -26.90 -4.27
C ILE A 62 -0.85 -27.28 -5.66
N ASP A 63 -1.41 -26.71 -6.72
CA ASP A 63 -0.94 -26.95 -8.09
C ASP A 63 0.24 -26.04 -8.47
N VAL A 64 0.16 -24.77 -8.08
CA VAL A 64 1.11 -23.73 -8.50
C VAL A 64 1.56 -22.88 -7.31
N VAL A 65 2.86 -22.61 -7.23
CA VAL A 65 3.42 -21.60 -6.32
C VAL A 65 3.94 -20.44 -7.17
N ALA A 66 3.36 -19.25 -7.00
CA ALA A 66 3.71 -18.04 -7.73
C ALA A 66 4.46 -17.05 -6.83
N ILE A 67 5.55 -16.47 -7.33
CA ILE A 67 6.33 -15.46 -6.61
C ILE A 67 6.53 -14.17 -7.43
N PRO A 68 6.53 -12.98 -6.80
CA PRO A 68 6.65 -11.68 -7.46
C PRO A 68 8.12 -11.24 -7.59
N PHE A 69 8.96 -12.14 -8.09
CA PHE A 69 10.36 -11.85 -8.38
C PHE A 69 10.89 -12.79 -9.46
N ALA A 70 11.37 -12.23 -10.57
CA ALA A 70 11.81 -12.99 -11.74
C ALA A 70 13.28 -12.71 -12.11
N PRO A 71 13.96 -13.64 -12.82
CA PRO A 71 15.29 -13.37 -13.35
C PRO A 71 15.23 -12.35 -14.49
N ILE A 72 16.08 -11.33 -14.46
CA ILE A 72 16.18 -10.32 -15.52
C ILE A 72 17.36 -10.67 -16.45
N PRO A 73 17.13 -10.84 -17.76
CA PRO A 73 18.18 -11.22 -18.69
C PRO A 73 19.19 -10.10 -18.89
N LEU A 74 20.42 -10.43 -19.26
CA LEU A 74 21.47 -9.43 -19.54
C LEU A 74 21.16 -8.56 -20.77
N THR A 75 20.28 -9.05 -21.65
CA THR A 75 19.75 -8.30 -22.80
C THR A 75 18.74 -7.24 -22.40
N SER A 76 18.21 -7.27 -21.17
CA SER A 76 17.31 -6.24 -20.66
C SER A 76 18.09 -4.93 -20.44
N PRO A 77 17.56 -3.77 -20.84
CA PRO A 77 18.18 -2.47 -20.59
C PRO A 77 18.29 -2.16 -19.09
N ALA A 78 17.48 -2.80 -18.24
CA ALA A 78 17.38 -2.53 -16.81
C ALA A 78 18.73 -2.67 -16.07
N ARG A 79 19.47 -3.76 -16.34
CA ARG A 79 20.75 -4.06 -15.69
C ARG A 79 21.83 -3.07 -16.11
N TRP A 80 21.84 -2.69 -17.38
CA TRP A 80 22.77 -1.72 -17.95
C TRP A 80 22.48 -0.30 -17.47
N HIS A 81 21.20 0.08 -17.39
CA HIS A 81 20.78 1.36 -16.83
C HIS A 81 21.25 1.50 -15.39
N TYR A 82 20.96 0.49 -14.55
CA TYR A 82 21.42 0.44 -13.16
C TYR A 82 22.93 0.62 -13.06
N ALA A 83 23.71 -0.19 -13.80
CA ALA A 83 25.17 -0.13 -13.76
C ALA A 83 25.73 1.22 -14.26
N LYS A 84 25.16 1.78 -15.33
CA LYS A 84 25.57 3.08 -15.87
C LYS A 84 25.28 4.21 -14.90
N ARG A 85 24.10 4.20 -14.27
CA ARG A 85 23.66 5.29 -13.39
C ARG A 85 24.36 5.23 -12.03
N TYR A 86 24.68 4.03 -11.55
CA TYR A 86 25.47 3.80 -10.34
C TYR A 86 26.97 3.63 -10.61
N TRP A 87 27.52 4.28 -11.64
CA TRP A 87 28.96 4.22 -11.99
C TRP A 87 29.90 4.54 -10.81
N TYR A 88 29.44 5.33 -9.84
CA TYR A 88 30.18 5.68 -8.62
C TYR A 88 30.18 4.58 -7.54
N ALA A 89 29.43 3.49 -7.75
CA ALA A 89 29.37 2.29 -6.93
C ALA A 89 29.73 1.07 -7.81
N PRO A 90 31.02 0.90 -8.15
CA PRO A 90 31.46 -0.10 -9.12
C PRO A 90 31.19 -1.54 -8.66
N ASP A 91 31.22 -1.81 -7.36
CA ASP A 91 30.86 -3.12 -6.77
C ASP A 91 29.41 -3.50 -7.13
N ARG A 92 28.47 -2.57 -6.96
CA ARG A 92 27.05 -2.79 -7.25
C ARG A 92 26.77 -2.86 -8.74
N SER A 93 27.45 -2.03 -9.52
CA SER A 93 27.33 -2.01 -10.97
C SER A 93 27.83 -3.30 -11.62
N LEU A 94 28.96 -3.82 -11.16
CA LEU A 94 29.50 -5.11 -11.60
C LEU A 94 28.62 -6.28 -11.16
N ASP A 95 28.15 -6.28 -9.90
CA ASP A 95 27.19 -7.28 -9.42
C ASP A 95 25.93 -7.29 -10.30
N ALA A 96 25.41 -6.12 -10.65
CA ALA A 96 24.26 -6.02 -11.53
C ALA A 96 24.50 -6.63 -12.92
N LEU A 97 25.72 -6.60 -13.49
CA LEU A 97 26.01 -7.16 -14.82
C LEU A 97 26.45 -8.63 -14.79
N LEU A 98 27.17 -9.05 -13.75
CA LEU A 98 27.71 -10.42 -13.66
C LEU A 98 26.81 -11.36 -12.87
N THR A 99 26.22 -10.88 -11.77
CA THR A 99 25.49 -11.72 -10.80
C THR A 99 24.08 -11.19 -10.50
N GLY A 100 23.47 -10.43 -11.43
CA GLY A 100 22.20 -9.72 -11.22
C GLY A 100 21.03 -10.62 -10.76
N ASN A 101 21.03 -11.88 -11.18
CA ASN A 101 20.01 -12.87 -10.79
C ASN A 101 20.34 -13.66 -9.52
N ARG A 102 21.47 -13.40 -8.85
CA ARG A 102 21.85 -14.07 -7.59
C ARG A 102 20.79 -13.90 -6.51
N ARG A 103 20.14 -12.73 -6.44
CA ARG A 103 19.04 -12.48 -5.49
C ARG A 103 17.84 -13.38 -5.78
N PHE A 104 17.48 -13.56 -7.05
CA PHE A 104 16.39 -14.43 -7.47
C PHE A 104 16.65 -15.89 -7.05
N TYR A 105 17.83 -16.43 -7.35
CA TYR A 105 18.14 -17.82 -6.99
C TYR A 105 18.12 -18.05 -5.47
N ARG A 106 18.70 -17.12 -4.70
CA ARG A 106 18.63 -17.19 -3.22
C ARG A 106 17.18 -17.12 -2.72
N TYR A 107 16.35 -16.26 -3.30
CA TYR A 107 14.95 -16.17 -2.90
C TYR A 107 14.17 -17.43 -3.27
N LYS A 108 14.40 -17.99 -4.47
CA LYS A 108 13.84 -19.28 -4.88
C LYS A 108 14.23 -20.39 -3.90
N ASP A 109 15.51 -20.47 -3.51
CA ASP A 109 15.97 -21.48 -2.54
C ASP A 109 15.26 -21.32 -1.18
N ASN A 110 15.10 -20.08 -0.70
CA ASN A 110 14.35 -19.79 0.52
C ASN A 110 12.88 -20.22 0.40
N ILE A 111 12.24 -19.98 -0.74
CA ILE A 111 10.86 -20.44 -1.00
C ILE A 111 10.81 -21.96 -1.00
N MET A 112 11.74 -22.65 -1.66
CA MET A 112 11.78 -24.12 -1.64
C MET A 112 11.96 -24.68 -0.21
N GLY A 113 12.74 -23.99 0.63
CA GLY A 113 12.84 -24.30 2.05
C GLY A 113 11.53 -24.09 2.80
N LEU A 114 10.84 -22.98 2.54
CA LEU A 114 9.53 -22.66 3.11
C LEU A 114 8.47 -23.70 2.73
N LEU A 115 8.40 -24.10 1.44
CA LEU A 115 7.45 -25.11 0.97
C LEU A 115 7.63 -26.43 1.72
N LYS A 116 8.87 -26.87 1.93
CA LYS A 116 9.17 -28.07 2.72
C LYS A 116 8.71 -27.95 4.18
N GLN A 117 8.86 -26.79 4.80
CA GLN A 117 8.37 -26.53 6.17
C GLN A 117 6.85 -26.60 6.24
N LEU A 118 6.16 -26.12 5.20
CA LEU A 118 4.70 -26.17 5.07
C LEU A 118 4.17 -27.57 4.66
N GLY A 119 5.06 -28.53 4.41
CA GLY A 119 4.69 -29.87 3.92
C GLY A 119 4.31 -29.92 2.44
N ILE A 120 4.49 -28.83 1.69
CA ILE A 120 4.26 -28.79 0.23
C ILE A 120 5.46 -29.43 -0.45
N ASN A 121 5.23 -30.46 -1.27
CA ASN A 121 6.30 -31.12 -2.01
C ASN A 121 6.71 -30.27 -3.24
N PRO A 122 7.92 -29.68 -3.27
CA PRO A 122 8.33 -28.83 -4.39
C PRO A 122 8.42 -29.54 -5.74
N ASP A 123 8.55 -30.86 -5.76
CA ASP A 123 8.65 -31.65 -7.01
C ASP A 123 7.27 -31.92 -7.65
N LYS A 124 6.18 -31.67 -6.92
CA LYS A 124 4.80 -31.85 -7.40
C LYS A 124 4.11 -30.56 -7.83
N ILE A 125 4.74 -29.40 -7.57
CA ILE A 125 4.16 -28.09 -7.87
C ILE A 125 4.78 -27.50 -9.12
N GLU A 126 4.02 -26.67 -9.82
CA GLU A 126 4.57 -25.76 -10.81
C GLU A 126 5.06 -24.49 -10.11
N PHE A 127 6.30 -24.08 -10.36
CA PHE A 127 6.87 -22.85 -9.80
C PHE A 127 6.84 -21.72 -10.83
N ASP A 128 6.09 -20.65 -10.57
CA ASP A 128 5.92 -19.51 -11.47
C ASP A 128 6.57 -18.25 -10.91
N ALA A 129 7.60 -17.74 -11.61
CA ALA A 129 8.27 -16.51 -11.25
C ALA A 129 7.72 -15.35 -12.10
N VAL A 130 7.06 -14.40 -11.45
CA VAL A 130 6.43 -13.24 -12.07
C VAL A 130 7.29 -12.01 -11.81
N GLU A 131 7.56 -11.20 -12.85
CA GLU A 131 8.27 -9.92 -12.65
C GLU A 131 7.54 -9.06 -11.63
N HIS A 132 8.27 -8.42 -10.72
CA HIS A 132 7.69 -7.71 -9.58
C HIS A 132 6.65 -6.65 -9.98
N HIS A 133 6.95 -5.83 -10.99
CA HIS A 133 6.01 -4.81 -11.50
C HIS A 133 4.84 -5.40 -12.28
N LEU A 134 5.00 -6.57 -12.89
CA LEU A 134 3.86 -7.31 -13.47
C LEU A 134 2.96 -7.88 -12.37
N ALA A 135 3.51 -8.31 -11.24
CA ALA A 135 2.71 -8.73 -10.09
C ALA A 135 1.91 -7.54 -9.53
N HIS A 136 2.53 -6.36 -9.35
CA HIS A 136 1.82 -5.12 -9.00
C HIS A 136 0.70 -4.81 -10.00
N ALA A 137 1.03 -4.73 -11.30
CA ALA A 137 0.05 -4.48 -12.36
C ALA A 137 -1.10 -5.49 -12.35
N SER A 138 -0.81 -6.78 -12.17
CA SER A 138 -1.81 -7.86 -12.08
C SER A 138 -2.71 -7.73 -10.87
N SER A 139 -2.13 -7.38 -9.71
CA SER A 139 -2.88 -7.15 -8.47
C SER A 139 -3.91 -6.04 -8.61
N ALA A 140 -3.74 -5.14 -9.59
CA ALA A 140 -4.71 -4.09 -9.88
C ALA A 140 -5.61 -4.40 -11.08
N TYR A 141 -5.04 -4.69 -12.24
CA TYR A 141 -5.81 -4.91 -13.45
C TYR A 141 -6.77 -6.09 -13.32
N HIS A 142 -6.27 -7.28 -12.95
CA HIS A 142 -7.12 -8.48 -12.90
C HIS A 142 -8.17 -8.40 -11.77
N LEU A 143 -7.87 -7.67 -10.70
CA LEU A 143 -8.78 -7.51 -9.57
C LEU A 143 -9.77 -6.36 -9.72
N SER A 144 -9.58 -5.46 -10.70
CA SER A 144 -10.53 -4.39 -11.00
C SER A 144 -11.83 -4.89 -11.63
N GLY A 145 -11.79 -6.04 -12.30
CA GLY A 145 -12.90 -6.57 -13.11
C GLY A 145 -13.07 -5.91 -14.48
N PHE A 146 -12.16 -5.01 -14.87
CA PHE A 146 -12.22 -4.34 -16.17
C PHE A 146 -11.80 -5.27 -17.31
N LYS A 147 -12.59 -5.27 -18.39
CA LYS A 147 -12.36 -6.10 -19.58
C LYS A 147 -11.86 -5.30 -20.78
N GLU A 148 -12.33 -4.06 -20.91
CA GLU A 148 -11.90 -3.12 -21.94
C GLU A 148 -10.45 -2.67 -21.72
N LYS A 149 -9.91 -2.02 -22.74
CA LYS A 149 -8.56 -1.45 -22.71
C LYS A 149 -8.42 -0.46 -21.56
N THR A 150 -7.63 -0.84 -20.58
CA THR A 150 -7.53 -0.15 -19.28
C THR A 150 -6.09 0.28 -19.08
N ALA A 151 -5.88 1.56 -18.79
CA ALA A 151 -4.55 2.07 -18.48
C ALA A 151 -4.04 1.47 -17.15
N ILE A 152 -2.76 1.08 -17.09
CA ILE A 152 -2.12 0.53 -15.90
C ILE A 152 -0.95 1.44 -15.53
N MET A 153 -0.99 1.94 -14.30
CA MET A 153 0.10 2.70 -13.69
C MET A 153 0.65 1.92 -12.49
N GLY A 154 1.96 1.89 -12.34
CA GLY A 154 2.64 1.32 -11.19
C GLY A 154 3.77 2.24 -10.75
N ILE A 155 3.73 2.77 -9.53
CA ILE A 155 4.85 3.53 -8.95
C ILE A 155 5.28 2.82 -7.68
N ASP A 156 6.53 2.38 -7.63
CA ASP A 156 7.07 1.68 -6.49
C ASP A 156 8.49 2.14 -6.15
N GLY A 157 9.02 1.69 -5.00
CA GLY A 157 10.40 1.93 -4.62
C GLY A 157 11.36 1.29 -5.64
N LYS A 158 11.30 -0.04 -5.76
CA LYS A 158 12.16 -0.85 -6.65
C LYS A 158 11.75 -2.33 -6.60
N GLY A 159 11.49 -2.94 -7.76
CA GLY A 159 11.38 -4.39 -7.93
C GLY A 159 12.73 -5.10 -8.10
N GLU A 160 12.92 -5.83 -9.19
CA GLU A 160 14.24 -6.35 -9.57
C GLU A 160 15.20 -5.21 -9.91
N TYR A 161 14.73 -4.32 -10.79
CA TYR A 161 15.40 -3.10 -11.25
C TYR A 161 14.41 -2.00 -11.59
N ALA A 162 13.21 -2.38 -12.07
CA ALA A 162 12.16 -1.44 -12.40
C ALA A 162 11.61 -0.74 -11.15
N THR A 163 11.21 0.51 -11.31
CA THR A 163 10.74 1.41 -10.24
C THR A 163 9.37 2.00 -10.57
N THR A 164 9.06 2.11 -11.85
CA THR A 164 7.79 2.62 -12.34
C THR A 164 7.42 1.85 -13.60
N PHE A 165 6.14 1.51 -13.74
CA PHE A 165 5.57 0.73 -14.81
C PHE A 165 4.37 1.47 -15.41
N PHE A 166 4.36 1.57 -16.74
CA PHE A 166 3.21 2.00 -17.51
C PHE A 166 2.85 0.90 -18.51
N GLY A 167 1.57 0.60 -18.60
CA GLY A 167 1.05 -0.41 -19.51
C GLY A 167 -0.44 -0.26 -19.72
N TYR A 168 -1.02 -1.24 -20.41
CA TYR A 168 -2.47 -1.38 -20.48
C TYR A 168 -2.88 -2.83 -20.35
N GLY A 169 -4.07 -3.04 -19.80
CA GLY A 169 -4.73 -4.33 -19.72
C GLY A 169 -5.86 -4.40 -20.72
N GLU A 170 -5.98 -5.49 -21.48
CA GLU A 170 -7.13 -5.75 -22.34
C GLU A 170 -7.43 -7.24 -22.41
N ASN A 171 -8.69 -7.63 -22.17
CA ASN A 171 -9.14 -9.02 -22.19
C ASN A 171 -8.25 -9.98 -21.36
N GLY A 172 -7.83 -9.55 -20.17
CA GLY A 172 -6.99 -10.35 -19.26
C GLY A 172 -5.51 -10.40 -19.64
N LYS A 173 -5.05 -9.60 -20.61
CA LYS A 173 -3.64 -9.52 -20.99
C LYS A 173 -3.06 -8.17 -20.60
N ILE A 174 -1.88 -8.19 -19.98
CA ILE A 174 -1.13 -6.99 -19.61
C ILE A 174 -0.06 -6.73 -20.67
N HIS A 175 -0.08 -5.53 -21.24
CA HIS A 175 0.86 -5.04 -22.24
C HIS A 175 1.72 -3.92 -21.64
N LYS A 176 3.03 -4.15 -21.56
CA LYS A 176 4.01 -3.17 -21.05
C LYS A 176 4.26 -2.09 -22.11
N ILE A 177 4.14 -0.82 -21.72
CA ILE A 177 4.48 0.35 -22.56
C ILE A 177 5.86 0.88 -22.18
N LYS A 178 6.08 1.15 -20.89
CA LYS A 178 7.31 1.78 -20.40
C LYS A 178 7.64 1.28 -18.99
N GLU A 179 8.93 1.14 -18.73
CA GLU A 179 9.48 1.02 -17.39
C GLU A 179 10.58 2.06 -17.16
N PHE A 180 10.66 2.52 -15.91
CA PHE A 180 11.83 3.24 -15.38
C PHE A 180 12.61 2.32 -14.46
N TYR A 181 13.91 2.57 -14.33
CA TYR A 181 14.82 1.70 -13.58
C TYR A 181 15.62 2.49 -12.55
N ASP A 182 15.89 1.86 -11.42
CA ASP A 182 16.72 2.34 -10.31
C ASP A 182 18.10 2.83 -10.84
N PRO A 183 18.59 4.03 -10.46
CA PRO A 183 18.15 4.99 -9.42
C PRO A 183 16.96 5.90 -9.77
N ASP A 184 16.42 5.83 -10.98
CA ASP A 184 15.38 6.76 -11.39
C ASP A 184 14.03 6.24 -10.86
N SER A 185 13.74 6.56 -9.59
CA SER A 185 12.57 6.10 -8.82
C SER A 185 11.88 7.28 -8.13
N LEU A 186 10.60 7.49 -8.41
CA LEU A 186 9.79 8.47 -7.68
C LEU A 186 9.55 8.04 -6.22
N GLY A 187 9.25 6.75 -6.01
CA GLY A 187 9.11 6.18 -4.67
C GLY A 187 10.40 6.26 -3.87
N GLY A 188 11.54 5.94 -4.51
CA GLY A 188 12.87 6.05 -3.90
C GLY A 188 13.26 7.49 -3.56
N LEU A 189 12.94 8.45 -4.44
CA LEU A 189 13.17 9.87 -4.16
C LEU A 189 12.32 10.36 -2.98
N TYR A 190 11.02 10.05 -2.97
CA TYR A 190 10.12 10.41 -1.88
C TYR A 190 10.56 9.78 -0.54
N GLY A 191 10.99 8.51 -0.58
CA GLY A 191 11.55 7.80 0.57
C GLY A 191 12.86 8.41 1.08
N ALA A 192 13.76 8.86 0.20
CA ALA A 192 14.99 9.54 0.60
C ALA A 192 14.71 10.87 1.33
N ILE A 193 13.71 11.64 0.86
CA ILE A 193 13.30 12.87 1.55
C ILE A 193 12.53 12.56 2.84
N THR A 194 11.79 11.45 2.89
CA THR A 194 11.17 10.94 4.12
C THR A 194 12.21 10.67 5.20
N GLU A 195 13.34 10.05 4.85
CA GLU A 195 14.47 9.91 5.78
C GLU A 195 15.06 11.27 6.18
N TYR A 196 15.21 12.20 5.24
CA TYR A 196 15.69 13.55 5.54
C TYR A 196 14.76 14.32 6.49
N LEU A 197 13.46 14.04 6.44
CA LEU A 197 12.46 14.58 7.37
C LEU A 197 12.40 13.79 8.69
N GLY A 198 13.41 12.96 8.99
CA GLY A 198 13.54 12.27 10.26
C GLY A 198 12.61 11.06 10.42
N PHE A 199 11.89 10.66 9.38
CA PHE A 199 11.04 9.46 9.39
C PHE A 199 11.78 8.24 8.83
N GLU A 200 11.19 7.06 8.96
CA GLU A 200 11.77 5.82 8.44
C GLU A 200 11.26 5.56 7.01
N MET A 201 12.15 5.29 6.06
CA MET A 201 11.73 4.85 4.71
C MET A 201 10.98 3.52 4.79
N LEU A 202 9.99 3.33 3.92
CA LEU A 202 9.02 2.21 3.88
C LEU A 202 7.92 2.26 4.96
N ASP A 203 7.98 3.23 5.89
CA ASP A 203 6.97 3.43 6.93
C ASP A 203 6.63 4.91 7.21
N GLY A 204 7.40 5.84 6.67
CA GLY A 204 7.34 7.26 7.02
C GLY A 204 6.69 8.09 5.92
N GLU A 205 6.49 7.54 4.74
CA GLU A 205 6.03 8.28 3.57
C GLU A 205 4.63 8.86 3.79
N TYR A 206 3.73 8.13 4.44
CA TYR A 206 2.41 8.67 4.79
C TYR A 206 2.48 9.77 5.85
N LYS A 207 3.56 9.85 6.64
CA LYS A 207 3.79 10.94 7.60
C LYS A 207 4.17 12.22 6.86
N VAL A 208 5.03 12.12 5.85
CA VAL A 208 5.33 13.26 4.96
C VAL A 208 4.07 13.74 4.26
N MET A 209 3.28 12.83 3.70
CA MET A 209 1.99 13.16 3.09
C MET A 209 1.02 13.82 4.07
N GLY A 210 0.97 13.37 5.33
CA GLY A 210 0.14 13.98 6.38
C GLY A 210 0.67 15.32 6.90
N MET A 211 1.96 15.58 6.76
CA MET A 211 2.60 16.84 7.15
C MET A 211 2.51 17.90 6.04
N ALA A 212 2.41 17.49 4.78
CA ALA A 212 2.37 18.37 3.62
C ALA A 212 1.29 19.47 3.66
N PRO A 213 0.04 19.24 4.13
CA PRO A 213 -1.00 20.28 4.19
C PRO A 213 -0.67 21.47 5.10
N TYR A 214 0.27 21.29 6.05
CA TYR A 214 0.68 22.37 6.97
C TYR A 214 1.75 23.29 6.38
N GLY A 215 2.29 22.97 5.20
CA GLY A 215 3.34 23.74 4.54
C GLY A 215 2.88 24.41 3.25
N ASP A 216 3.52 25.52 2.92
CA ASP A 216 3.53 26.13 1.60
C ASP A 216 4.52 25.39 0.67
N ALA A 217 4.02 24.78 -0.41
CA ALA A 217 4.78 24.00 -1.37
C ALA A 217 5.64 24.85 -2.33
N ASP A 218 5.32 26.14 -2.50
CA ASP A 218 6.04 27.04 -3.41
C ASP A 218 7.16 27.80 -2.68
N ARG A 219 7.25 27.67 -1.35
CA ARG A 219 8.26 28.33 -0.53
C ARG A 219 9.68 27.83 -0.79
N TYR A 220 9.85 26.56 -1.17
CA TYR A 220 11.15 25.97 -1.52
C TYR A 220 11.07 25.18 -2.81
N ASP A 221 11.98 25.46 -3.74
CA ASP A 221 12.06 24.73 -5.00
C ASP A 221 12.92 23.46 -4.86
N LEU A 222 12.27 22.29 -4.94
CA LEU A 222 12.95 20.98 -4.92
C LEU A 222 13.22 20.39 -6.32
N SER A 223 12.99 21.14 -7.40
CA SER A 223 13.21 20.68 -8.78
C SER A 223 14.64 20.17 -9.04
N ARG A 224 15.63 20.67 -8.29
CA ARG A 224 17.04 20.18 -8.36
C ARG A 224 17.19 18.67 -8.12
N LEU A 225 16.23 18.05 -7.45
CA LEU A 225 16.23 16.62 -7.14
C LEU A 225 15.89 15.73 -8.34
N ILE A 226 15.21 16.26 -9.36
CA ILE A 226 14.72 15.46 -10.49
C ILE A 226 14.64 16.31 -11.76
N ASP A 227 15.19 15.78 -12.84
CA ASP A 227 15.02 16.34 -14.18
C ASP A 227 13.90 15.59 -14.90
N PHE A 228 13.04 16.29 -15.64
CA PHE A 228 11.97 15.70 -16.44
C PHE A 228 11.91 16.38 -17.81
N ASN A 229 12.09 15.58 -18.87
CA ASN A 229 12.05 16.04 -20.25
C ASN A 229 11.34 14.99 -21.11
N ASP A 230 10.27 15.40 -21.81
CA ASP A 230 9.56 14.59 -22.82
C ASP A 230 9.25 13.14 -22.41
N GLY A 231 8.66 12.97 -21.22
CA GLY A 231 8.27 11.65 -20.73
C GLY A 231 9.42 10.84 -20.12
N GLU A 232 10.65 11.35 -20.08
CA GLU A 232 11.74 10.76 -19.33
C GLU A 232 12.01 11.57 -18.06
N PHE A 233 12.18 10.90 -16.92
CA PHE A 233 12.68 11.54 -15.71
C PHE A 233 13.99 10.93 -15.25
N ARG A 234 14.79 11.74 -14.56
CA ARG A 234 16.07 11.34 -14.02
C ARG A 234 16.26 11.92 -12.63
N VAL A 235 16.42 11.04 -11.65
CA VAL A 235 16.71 11.44 -10.27
C VAL A 235 18.15 11.93 -10.17
N ASN A 236 18.34 13.05 -9.48
CA ASN A 236 19.65 13.62 -9.27
C ASN A 236 20.39 12.89 -8.14
N THR A 237 21.17 11.87 -8.52
CA THR A 237 21.97 11.03 -7.62
C THR A 237 23.16 11.75 -6.97
N ASP A 238 23.31 13.05 -7.19
CA ASP A 238 24.18 13.90 -6.37
C ASP A 238 23.51 14.30 -5.05
N TYR A 239 22.19 14.16 -4.94
CA TYR A 239 21.40 14.56 -3.76
C TYR A 239 20.67 13.39 -3.11
N ALA A 240 19.92 12.61 -3.89
CA ALA A 240 18.94 11.65 -3.36
C ALA A 240 18.88 10.34 -4.16
N ASN A 241 18.21 9.35 -3.57
CA ASN A 241 18.13 7.96 -4.02
C ASN A 241 19.50 7.35 -4.36
N VAL A 242 20.44 7.40 -3.40
CA VAL A 242 21.83 6.96 -3.59
C VAL A 242 22.19 5.68 -2.85
N ILE A 243 23.24 5.01 -3.34
CA ILE A 243 23.83 3.82 -2.71
C ILE A 243 25.32 4.00 -2.43
N GLY A 244 25.89 3.04 -1.70
CA GLY A 244 27.34 2.94 -1.49
C GLY A 244 27.92 4.15 -0.75
N LEU A 245 29.05 4.65 -1.25
CA LEU A 245 29.86 5.68 -0.57
C LEU A 245 29.22 7.07 -0.57
N ARG A 246 28.27 7.36 -1.48
CA ARG A 246 27.60 8.66 -1.54
C ARG A 246 26.59 8.90 -0.43
N ARG A 247 26.17 7.84 0.28
CA ARG A 247 25.19 7.93 1.37
C ARG A 247 25.72 8.83 2.49
N TYR A 248 24.88 9.75 2.94
CA TYR A 248 25.04 10.41 4.23
C TYR A 248 25.00 9.35 5.33
N LYS A 249 25.88 9.48 6.33
CA LYS A 249 26.00 8.55 7.44
C LYS A 249 25.98 9.30 8.75
N GLU A 250 25.17 8.83 9.68
CA GLU A 250 25.06 9.36 11.02
C GLU A 250 24.86 8.20 11.99
N ASN A 251 25.65 8.18 13.08
CA ASN A 251 25.57 7.13 14.10
C ASN A 251 25.62 5.69 13.55
N GLY A 252 26.44 5.46 12.51
CA GLY A 252 26.57 4.15 11.86
C GLY A 252 25.43 3.74 10.93
N LYS A 253 24.36 4.54 10.83
CA LYS A 253 23.27 4.35 9.85
C LYS A 253 23.57 5.14 8.58
N GLY A 254 23.37 4.52 7.42
CA GLY A 254 23.47 5.18 6.11
C GLY A 254 22.10 5.47 5.53
N PHE A 255 21.92 6.66 4.97
CA PHE A 255 20.66 7.16 4.43
C PHE A 255 20.70 7.24 2.90
N TYR A 256 19.52 7.25 2.26
CA TYR A 256 19.40 7.26 0.79
C TYR A 256 19.62 8.64 0.14
N PHE A 257 20.17 9.61 0.87
CA PHE A 257 20.59 10.93 0.36
C PHE A 257 22.07 11.20 0.65
N THR A 258 22.63 12.26 0.07
CA THR A 258 24.05 12.62 0.21
C THR A 258 24.27 13.78 1.19
N PRO A 259 25.51 14.03 1.66
CA PRO A 259 25.84 15.23 2.42
C PRO A 259 25.46 16.54 1.71
N LYS A 260 25.47 16.56 0.36
CA LYS A 260 25.06 17.75 -0.42
C LYS A 260 23.60 18.15 -0.17
N LEU A 261 22.73 17.20 0.21
CA LEU A 261 21.35 17.52 0.58
C LEU A 261 21.31 18.29 1.91
N ILE A 262 22.16 17.92 2.88
CA ILE A 262 22.32 18.64 4.15
C ILE A 262 22.89 20.04 3.91
N ASP A 263 23.94 20.14 3.08
CA ASP A 263 24.56 21.43 2.75
C ASP A 263 23.58 22.40 2.10
N TRP A 264 22.56 21.88 1.39
CA TRP A 264 21.56 22.67 0.70
C TRP A 264 20.34 23.00 1.57
N LEU A 265 19.69 21.99 2.16
CA LEU A 265 18.41 22.14 2.87
C LEU A 265 18.58 22.37 4.38
N GLY A 266 19.81 22.26 4.89
CA GLY A 266 20.13 22.36 6.31
C GLY A 266 20.12 21.00 7.02
N PRO A 267 20.12 21.01 8.35
CA PRO A 267 20.15 19.79 9.14
C PRO A 267 18.86 18.98 8.96
N ARG A 268 18.99 17.69 9.22
CA ARG A 268 17.87 16.74 9.22
C ARG A 268 16.88 17.07 10.34
N ARG A 269 15.59 16.84 10.12
CA ARG A 269 14.57 17.01 11.16
C ARG A 269 14.82 16.04 12.32
N GLN A 270 14.63 16.52 13.55
CA GLN A 270 14.69 15.71 14.77
C GLN A 270 13.42 15.92 15.61
N GLY A 271 12.98 14.88 16.31
CA GLY A 271 11.80 14.92 17.19
C GLY A 271 10.47 15.01 16.44
N ASP A 272 9.49 15.69 17.02
CA ASP A 272 8.11 15.81 16.52
C ASP A 272 7.79 17.18 15.93
N ALA A 273 8.76 18.09 15.88
CA ALA A 273 8.62 19.43 15.33
C ALA A 273 8.09 19.38 13.88
N ALA A 274 6.92 19.97 13.67
CA ALA A 274 6.33 20.26 12.35
C ALA A 274 6.51 21.76 12.08
N ASP A 275 7.75 22.24 12.19
CA ASP A 275 8.09 23.65 12.08
C ASP A 275 8.80 23.94 10.74
N ASP A 276 8.89 25.23 10.40
CA ASP A 276 9.71 25.75 9.32
C ASP A 276 11.18 25.32 9.54
N PRO A 277 11.87 24.74 8.54
CA PRO A 277 11.47 24.59 7.12
C PRO A 277 10.84 23.27 6.73
N TYR A 278 10.73 22.31 7.66
CA TYR A 278 10.42 20.91 7.34
C TYR A 278 9.00 20.70 6.80
N ILE A 279 8.01 21.45 7.30
CA ILE A 279 6.64 21.40 6.76
C ILE A 279 6.60 21.83 5.30
N HIS A 280 7.37 22.85 4.94
CA HIS A 280 7.45 23.34 3.57
C HIS A 280 8.21 22.37 2.66
N TYR A 281 9.25 21.71 3.17
CA TYR A 281 9.92 20.63 2.44
C TYR A 281 9.00 19.44 2.17
N ALA A 282 8.14 19.06 3.13
CA ALA A 282 7.13 18.03 2.92
C ALA A 282 6.09 18.45 1.88
N ALA A 283 5.61 19.69 1.93
CA ALA A 283 4.69 20.23 0.93
C ALA A 283 5.33 20.24 -0.48
N ALA A 284 6.57 20.72 -0.60
CA ALA A 284 7.29 20.80 -1.86
C ALA A 284 7.58 19.42 -2.48
N ILE A 285 8.01 18.43 -1.69
CA ILE A 285 8.27 17.07 -2.22
C ILE A 285 6.96 16.36 -2.59
N GLN A 286 5.89 16.58 -1.84
CA GLN A 286 4.57 16.05 -2.17
C GLN A 286 4.08 16.62 -3.51
N LYS A 287 4.15 17.94 -3.69
CA LYS A 287 3.81 18.60 -4.95
C LYS A 287 4.68 18.09 -6.11
N LEU A 288 5.99 17.99 -5.93
CA LEU A 288 6.91 17.50 -6.95
C LEU A 288 6.59 16.06 -7.36
N TYR A 289 6.31 15.17 -6.39
CA TYR A 289 5.92 13.79 -6.66
C TYR A 289 4.61 13.71 -7.46
N GLU A 290 3.61 14.50 -7.08
CA GLU A 290 2.32 14.55 -7.78
C GLU A 290 2.48 15.08 -9.21
N ASP A 291 3.18 16.20 -9.40
CA ASP A 291 3.34 16.85 -10.69
C ASP A 291 4.08 15.94 -11.69
N ILE A 292 5.14 15.25 -11.26
CA ILE A 292 5.86 14.32 -12.15
C ILE A 292 5.02 13.06 -12.43
N SER A 293 4.31 12.53 -11.44
CA SER A 293 3.43 11.37 -11.63
C SER A 293 2.33 11.64 -12.65
N LEU A 294 1.68 12.81 -12.56
CA LEU A 294 0.64 13.24 -13.50
C LEU A 294 1.21 13.49 -14.90
N LYS A 295 2.38 14.13 -15.03
CA LYS A 295 3.04 14.31 -16.33
C LYS A 295 3.37 12.98 -17.01
N LEU A 296 3.82 11.99 -16.26
CA LEU A 296 4.09 10.65 -16.79
C LEU A 296 2.81 9.92 -17.19
N MET A 297 1.75 10.03 -16.36
CA MET A 297 0.43 9.50 -16.68
C MET A 297 -0.09 10.10 -17.99
N ASP A 298 -0.06 11.42 -18.13
CA ASP A 298 -0.50 12.14 -19.33
C ASP A 298 0.30 11.68 -20.57
N TYR A 299 1.62 11.54 -20.43
CA TYR A 299 2.50 11.16 -21.53
C TYR A 299 2.31 9.70 -22.01
N TYR A 300 2.26 8.74 -21.08
CA TYR A 300 2.24 7.31 -21.42
C TYR A 300 0.85 6.70 -21.53
N LEU A 301 -0.13 7.26 -20.82
CA LEU A 301 -1.47 6.68 -20.69
C LEU A 301 -2.57 7.59 -21.27
N GLY A 302 -2.26 8.84 -21.61
CA GLY A 302 -3.25 9.85 -22.00
C GLY A 302 -4.17 9.43 -23.15
N ASP A 303 -3.65 8.73 -24.17
CA ASP A 303 -4.47 8.25 -25.29
C ASP A 303 -5.47 7.15 -24.87
N ILE A 304 -5.05 6.26 -23.97
CA ILE A 304 -5.90 5.19 -23.43
C ILE A 304 -6.96 5.77 -22.50
N LEU A 305 -6.58 6.76 -21.67
CA LEU A 305 -7.51 7.46 -20.80
C LEU A 305 -8.57 8.23 -21.60
N LYS A 306 -8.19 8.89 -22.70
CA LYS A 306 -9.18 9.53 -23.60
C LYS A 306 -10.11 8.52 -24.27
N GLU A 307 -9.64 7.31 -24.52
CA GLU A 307 -10.41 6.23 -25.15
C GLU A 307 -11.45 5.63 -24.18
N THR A 308 -11.02 5.17 -23.00
CA THR A 308 -11.89 4.41 -22.07
C THR A 308 -12.15 5.12 -20.75
N GLY A 309 -11.23 5.98 -20.32
CA GLY A 309 -11.25 6.66 -19.03
C GLY A 309 -11.01 5.75 -17.83
N LYS A 310 -10.46 4.56 -18.06
CA LYS A 310 -10.18 3.57 -17.01
C LYS A 310 -8.72 3.50 -16.67
N LEU A 311 -8.42 3.64 -15.39
CA LEU A 311 -7.08 3.53 -14.83
C LEU A 311 -7.07 2.56 -13.66
N VAL A 312 -6.07 1.70 -13.61
CA VAL A 312 -5.73 0.92 -12.42
C VAL A 312 -4.35 1.33 -11.92
N PHE A 313 -4.20 1.42 -10.59
CA PHE A 313 -2.98 1.90 -9.96
C PHE A 313 -2.53 0.98 -8.81
N SER A 314 -1.23 0.65 -8.80
CA SER A 314 -0.55 -0.21 -7.82
C SER A 314 0.89 0.25 -7.53
N GLY A 315 1.59 -0.47 -6.64
CA GLY A 315 2.91 -0.11 -6.14
C GLY A 315 2.80 0.85 -4.94
N GLY A 316 3.85 0.93 -4.11
CA GLY A 316 3.80 1.72 -2.87
C GLY A 316 3.36 3.19 -3.07
N GLY A 317 3.63 3.75 -4.24
CA GLY A 317 3.21 5.09 -4.64
C GLY A 317 1.70 5.29 -4.78
N ALA A 318 0.93 4.23 -5.02
CA ALA A 318 -0.53 4.27 -5.12
C ALA A 318 -1.23 4.46 -3.76
N LEU A 319 -0.49 4.33 -2.65
CA LEU A 319 -0.98 4.69 -1.31
C LEU A 319 -0.97 6.21 -1.06
N ASN A 320 -0.45 7.00 -2.00
CA ASN A 320 -0.49 8.46 -1.96
C ASN A 320 -1.89 8.96 -2.36
N VAL A 321 -2.76 9.13 -1.37
CA VAL A 321 -4.17 9.49 -1.58
C VAL A 321 -4.36 10.91 -2.13
N LYS A 322 -3.36 11.79 -1.98
CA LYS A 322 -3.38 13.13 -2.55
C LYS A 322 -3.10 13.12 -4.05
N LEU A 323 -2.19 12.26 -4.51
CA LEU A 323 -2.06 11.96 -5.93
C LEU A 323 -3.37 11.36 -6.47
N ASN A 324 -3.96 10.38 -5.78
CA ASN A 324 -5.21 9.75 -6.23
C ASN A 324 -6.36 10.77 -6.33
N GLN A 325 -6.45 11.73 -5.39
CA GLN A 325 -7.40 12.86 -5.47
C GLN A 325 -7.21 13.69 -6.75
N LYS A 326 -5.97 14.02 -7.10
CA LYS A 326 -5.67 14.77 -8.34
C LYS A 326 -5.99 13.97 -9.60
N ILE A 327 -5.82 12.65 -9.57
CA ILE A 327 -6.13 11.77 -10.72
C ILE A 327 -7.64 11.68 -10.96
N ILE A 328 -8.46 11.47 -9.91
CA ILE A 328 -9.92 11.39 -10.07
C ILE A 328 -10.57 12.73 -10.43
N ALA A 329 -9.87 13.85 -10.23
CA ALA A 329 -10.32 15.17 -10.64
C ALA A 329 -10.09 15.48 -12.14
N ARG A 330 -9.48 14.54 -12.90
CA ARG A 330 -9.23 14.70 -14.33
C ARG A 330 -10.46 14.30 -15.14
N ASP A 331 -10.85 15.14 -16.10
CA ASP A 331 -12.02 14.89 -16.96
C ASP A 331 -11.90 13.61 -17.78
N GLU A 332 -10.68 13.24 -18.18
CA GLU A 332 -10.40 12.00 -18.91
C GLU A 332 -10.43 10.74 -18.05
N VAL A 333 -10.47 10.85 -16.71
CA VAL A 333 -10.52 9.69 -15.81
C VAL A 333 -11.94 9.51 -15.30
N LYS A 334 -12.61 8.48 -15.82
CA LYS A 334 -13.99 8.10 -15.43
C LYS A 334 -14.01 7.15 -14.24
N GLU A 335 -13.04 6.24 -14.17
CA GLU A 335 -12.97 5.25 -13.10
C GLU A 335 -11.51 4.94 -12.77
N LEU A 336 -11.12 5.19 -11.52
CA LEU A 336 -9.81 4.84 -10.98
C LEU A 336 -9.98 3.71 -9.96
N TRP A 337 -9.29 2.59 -10.20
CA TRP A 337 -9.22 1.51 -9.22
C TRP A 337 -7.79 1.43 -8.63
N VAL A 338 -7.68 1.51 -7.31
CA VAL A 338 -6.40 1.45 -6.59
C VAL A 338 -6.35 0.17 -5.77
N GLN A 339 -5.26 -0.59 -5.87
CA GLN A 339 -5.07 -1.80 -5.06
C GLN A 339 -5.02 -1.43 -3.56
N PRO A 340 -5.96 -1.88 -2.71
CA PRO A 340 -5.92 -1.56 -1.27
C PRO A 340 -4.63 -1.97 -0.57
N ALA A 341 -4.04 -3.10 -0.95
CA ALA A 341 -2.74 -3.57 -0.48
C ALA A 341 -1.63 -3.21 -1.48
N SER A 342 -1.58 -1.97 -1.97
CA SER A 342 -0.69 -1.55 -3.08
C SER A 342 0.81 -1.71 -2.84
N GLY A 343 1.25 -1.87 -1.58
CA GLY A 343 2.65 -2.16 -1.27
C GLY A 343 3.03 -3.61 -1.62
N ASP A 344 4.22 -4.03 -1.19
CA ASP A 344 4.79 -5.33 -1.56
C ASP A 344 4.00 -6.53 -1.07
N ALA A 345 3.23 -6.39 0.01
CA ALA A 345 2.29 -7.43 0.43
C ALA A 345 1.28 -7.78 -0.70
N GLY A 346 0.76 -6.79 -1.42
CA GLY A 346 -0.19 -7.04 -2.53
C GLY A 346 0.38 -7.85 -3.68
N THR A 347 1.71 -7.96 -3.78
CA THR A 347 2.34 -8.72 -4.88
C THR A 347 2.15 -10.22 -4.75
N ALA A 348 1.81 -10.77 -3.56
CA ALA A 348 1.40 -12.17 -3.43
C ALA A 348 0.10 -12.44 -4.22
N ILE A 349 -0.89 -11.56 -4.05
CA ILE A 349 -2.15 -11.58 -4.81
C ILE A 349 -1.86 -11.37 -6.30
N GLY A 350 -0.99 -10.41 -6.62
CA GLY A 350 -0.55 -10.11 -7.98
C GLY A 350 0.09 -11.28 -8.72
N ALA A 351 1.04 -11.96 -8.09
CA ALA A 351 1.73 -13.10 -8.68
C ALA A 351 0.77 -14.27 -8.94
N ALA A 352 -0.09 -14.58 -7.96
CA ALA A 352 -1.07 -15.67 -8.11
C ALA A 352 -2.13 -15.36 -9.17
N SER A 353 -2.68 -14.15 -9.21
CA SER A 353 -3.66 -13.73 -10.24
C SER A 353 -3.06 -13.71 -11.65
N PHE A 354 -1.79 -13.31 -11.80
CA PHE A 354 -1.09 -13.35 -13.07
C PHE A 354 -0.86 -14.79 -13.54
N ALA A 355 -0.44 -15.66 -12.62
CA ALA A 355 -0.27 -17.09 -12.87
C ALA A 355 -1.60 -17.76 -13.26
N ALA A 356 -2.70 -17.44 -12.58
CA ALA A 356 -4.05 -17.92 -12.93
C ALA A 356 -4.43 -17.51 -14.36
N THR A 357 -4.27 -16.23 -14.69
CA THR A 357 -4.70 -15.67 -15.97
C THR A 357 -3.89 -16.21 -17.15
N ARG A 358 -2.58 -16.43 -16.96
CA ARG A 358 -1.73 -17.11 -17.97
C ARG A 358 -2.15 -18.54 -18.28
N ARG A 359 -2.86 -19.18 -17.34
CA ARG A 359 -3.43 -20.53 -17.48
C ARG A 359 -4.90 -20.52 -17.93
N GLY A 360 -5.41 -19.37 -18.36
CA GLY A 360 -6.77 -19.22 -18.90
C GLY A 360 -7.85 -19.08 -17.85
N ILE A 361 -7.50 -18.86 -16.58
CA ILE A 361 -8.46 -18.63 -15.50
C ILE A 361 -8.74 -17.13 -15.43
N ILE A 362 -10.01 -16.75 -15.60
CA ILE A 362 -10.45 -15.36 -15.41
C ILE A 362 -10.68 -15.17 -13.92
N VAL A 363 -9.87 -14.34 -13.28
CA VAL A 363 -9.94 -14.04 -11.85
C VAL A 363 -11.14 -13.14 -11.53
N ASP A 364 -11.78 -13.38 -10.40
CA ASP A 364 -12.90 -12.55 -9.93
C ASP A 364 -12.43 -11.18 -9.45
N LYS A 365 -13.31 -10.18 -9.62
CA LYS A 365 -13.09 -8.82 -9.11
C LYS A 365 -12.96 -8.85 -7.58
N MET A 366 -12.02 -8.07 -7.05
CA MET A 366 -11.92 -7.85 -5.61
C MET A 366 -12.94 -6.82 -5.15
N GLU A 367 -13.96 -7.28 -4.41
CA GLU A 367 -14.99 -6.42 -3.82
C GLU A 367 -14.68 -6.00 -2.37
N HIS A 368 -13.83 -6.76 -1.67
CA HIS A 368 -13.45 -6.49 -0.27
C HIS A 368 -12.04 -6.98 0.07
N VAL A 369 -11.53 -6.57 1.24
CA VAL A 369 -10.22 -6.99 1.76
C VAL A 369 -10.27 -7.86 3.01
N TYR A 370 -11.45 -8.28 3.46
CA TYR A 370 -11.62 -9.15 4.63
C TYR A 370 -11.19 -10.59 4.31
N LEU A 371 -9.87 -10.79 4.22
CA LEU A 371 -9.21 -11.99 3.69
C LEU A 371 -8.35 -12.73 4.74
N GLY A 372 -8.11 -12.10 5.89
CA GLY A 372 -7.37 -12.68 7.01
C GLY A 372 -8.25 -13.52 7.96
N PRO A 373 -7.72 -13.89 9.14
CA PRO A 373 -8.42 -14.72 10.11
C PRO A 373 -9.60 -13.98 10.76
N SER A 374 -10.59 -14.78 11.16
CA SER A 374 -11.70 -14.39 12.05
C SER A 374 -11.71 -15.30 13.27
N TYR A 375 -12.33 -14.83 14.35
CA TYR A 375 -12.40 -15.56 15.61
C TYR A 375 -13.84 -15.64 16.10
N THR A 376 -14.18 -16.77 16.68
CA THR A 376 -15.44 -17.06 17.35
C THR A 376 -15.51 -16.39 18.72
N ASN A 377 -16.70 -16.35 19.32
CA ASN A 377 -16.87 -15.82 20.67
C ASN A 377 -16.12 -16.71 21.68
N GLU A 378 -16.17 -18.02 21.48
CA GLU A 378 -15.52 -19.02 22.33
C GLU A 378 -14.00 -18.84 22.34
N GLU A 379 -13.39 -18.60 21.17
CA GLU A 379 -11.96 -18.28 21.07
C GLU A 379 -11.61 -16.96 21.76
N CYS A 380 -12.46 -15.93 21.62
CA CYS A 380 -12.26 -14.64 22.30
C CYS A 380 -12.35 -14.77 23.82
N GLU A 381 -13.33 -15.54 24.33
CA GLU A 381 -13.48 -15.81 25.75
C GLU A 381 -12.31 -16.62 26.30
N GLU A 382 -11.86 -17.64 25.57
CA GLU A 382 -10.69 -18.43 25.96
C GLU A 382 -9.44 -17.55 26.00
N ALA A 383 -9.25 -16.69 24.99
CA ALA A 383 -8.16 -15.71 24.99
C ALA A 383 -8.21 -14.82 26.25
N CYS A 384 -9.37 -14.34 26.67
CA CYS A 384 -9.53 -13.59 27.92
C CYS A 384 -9.18 -14.43 29.17
N LYS A 385 -9.57 -15.71 29.22
CA LYS A 385 -9.31 -16.60 30.36
C LYS A 385 -7.83 -16.91 30.53
N ILE A 386 -7.12 -17.17 29.43
CA ILE A 386 -5.69 -17.50 29.44
C ILE A 386 -4.79 -16.27 29.53
N HIS A 387 -5.30 -15.07 29.22
CA HIS A 387 -4.52 -13.84 29.28
C HIS A 387 -4.00 -13.59 30.72
N PRO A 388 -2.72 -13.22 30.92
CA PRO A 388 -2.16 -13.03 32.26
C PRO A 388 -2.94 -12.05 33.15
N ASN A 389 -3.48 -10.98 32.55
CA ASN A 389 -4.26 -9.97 33.26
C ASN A 389 -5.73 -10.37 33.52
N LYS A 390 -6.21 -11.49 32.96
CA LYS A 390 -7.58 -11.99 33.08
C LYS A 390 -8.64 -10.88 33.00
N PRO A 391 -8.72 -10.16 31.85
CA PRO A 391 -9.64 -9.04 31.72
C PRO A 391 -11.07 -9.45 32.04
N THR A 392 -11.78 -8.62 32.79
CA THR A 392 -13.21 -8.78 32.99
C THR A 392 -13.93 -8.41 31.70
N TYR A 393 -14.93 -9.21 31.33
CA TYR A 393 -15.71 -8.99 30.12
C TYR A 393 -17.18 -9.25 30.39
N THR A 394 -18.02 -8.64 29.56
CA THR A 394 -19.46 -8.84 29.56
C THR A 394 -19.88 -9.17 28.14
N ILE A 395 -20.69 -10.22 27.98
CA ILE A 395 -21.32 -10.54 26.69
C ILE A 395 -22.48 -9.58 26.51
N ILE A 396 -22.49 -8.87 25.39
CA ILE A 396 -23.53 -7.90 25.07
C ILE A 396 -24.36 -8.35 23.87
N ASP A 397 -25.68 -8.37 24.04
CA ASP A 397 -26.60 -8.45 22.91
C ASP A 397 -26.66 -7.12 22.16
N ASP A 398 -27.05 -7.16 20.90
CA ASP A 398 -27.21 -5.99 20.03
C ASP A 398 -25.99 -5.04 20.06
N VAL A 399 -24.85 -5.62 19.66
CA VAL A 399 -23.55 -4.93 19.62
C VAL A 399 -23.64 -3.58 18.90
N PRO A 400 -24.25 -3.45 17.70
CA PRO A 400 -24.36 -2.16 17.02
C PRO A 400 -25.01 -1.07 17.87
N VAL A 401 -26.17 -1.33 18.49
CA VAL A 401 -26.91 -0.32 19.28
C VAL A 401 -26.11 0.11 20.51
N LYS A 402 -25.54 -0.85 21.25
CA LYS A 402 -24.79 -0.53 22.48
C LYS A 402 -23.50 0.21 22.18
N ILE A 403 -22.77 -0.19 21.15
CA ILE A 403 -21.52 0.48 20.76
C ILE A 403 -21.79 1.87 20.16
N ALA A 404 -22.88 2.05 19.40
CA ALA A 404 -23.28 3.37 18.90
C ALA A 404 -23.50 4.37 20.05
N LYS A 405 -24.18 3.96 21.12
CA LYS A 405 -24.35 4.80 22.32
C LYS A 405 -23.02 5.19 22.97
N ILE A 406 -22.11 4.22 23.14
CA ILE A 406 -20.79 4.47 23.71
C ILE A 406 -20.01 5.50 22.88
N LEU A 407 -20.05 5.36 21.55
CA LEU A 407 -19.41 6.29 20.63
C LEU A 407 -20.05 7.67 20.66
N ASN A 408 -21.39 7.74 20.68
CA ASN A 408 -22.15 8.99 20.79
C ASN A 408 -21.86 9.74 22.10
N ASP A 409 -21.66 9.01 23.19
CA ASP A 409 -21.21 9.55 24.48
C ASP A 409 -19.74 10.01 24.46
N GLY A 410 -19.08 9.97 23.29
CA GLY A 410 -17.72 10.46 23.07
C GLY A 410 -16.63 9.50 23.53
N ASN A 411 -16.91 8.21 23.70
CA ASN A 411 -15.93 7.23 24.14
C ASN A 411 -15.36 6.43 22.95
N PRO A 412 -14.04 6.46 22.70
CA PRO A 412 -13.42 5.62 21.69
C PRO A 412 -13.57 4.12 22.01
N VAL A 413 -13.71 3.30 20.97
CA VAL A 413 -13.89 1.84 21.08
C VAL A 413 -12.84 1.12 20.24
N ALA A 414 -12.19 0.12 20.83
CA ALA A 414 -11.43 -0.87 20.08
C ALA A 414 -12.40 -1.91 19.51
N TRP A 415 -12.44 -2.00 18.18
CA TRP A 415 -13.37 -2.82 17.42
C TRP A 415 -12.63 -3.96 16.72
N PHE A 416 -12.85 -5.17 17.25
CA PHE A 416 -12.28 -6.43 16.76
C PHE A 416 -13.42 -7.35 16.31
N GLN A 417 -13.69 -7.39 15.01
CA GLN A 417 -14.85 -8.11 14.46
C GLN A 417 -14.51 -8.79 13.14
N GLY A 418 -15.12 -9.95 12.89
CA GLY A 418 -15.05 -10.65 11.61
C GLY A 418 -13.63 -10.98 11.13
N ARG A 419 -13.50 -11.16 9.82
CA ARG A 419 -12.21 -11.41 9.15
C ARG A 419 -11.36 -10.15 9.15
N MET A 420 -10.08 -10.32 9.42
CA MET A 420 -9.09 -9.25 9.35
C MET A 420 -8.90 -8.76 7.91
N GLU A 421 -8.71 -7.46 7.77
CA GLU A 421 -8.39 -6.78 6.52
C GLU A 421 -6.99 -7.14 6.03
N PHE A 422 -6.82 -7.31 4.72
CA PHE A 422 -5.53 -7.41 4.06
C PHE A 422 -5.07 -6.03 3.58
N GLY A 423 -3.85 -5.63 3.96
CA GLY A 423 -3.27 -4.33 3.65
C GLY A 423 -3.10 -3.43 4.88
N PRO A 424 -2.62 -2.19 4.66
CA PRO A 424 -2.15 -1.30 5.73
C PRO A 424 -3.27 -0.49 6.41
N ARG A 425 -4.52 -0.63 5.97
CA ARG A 425 -5.66 0.16 6.47
C ARG A 425 -6.60 -0.72 7.30
N ALA A 426 -6.92 -0.25 8.50
CA ALA A 426 -8.06 -0.75 9.23
C ALA A 426 -9.34 -0.23 8.56
N LEU A 427 -10.27 -1.14 8.25
CA LEU A 427 -11.51 -0.90 7.50
C LEU A 427 -12.69 -1.58 8.20
N GLY A 428 -12.73 -1.54 9.53
CA GLY A 428 -13.85 -2.03 10.35
C GLY A 428 -13.71 -3.47 10.88
N GLY A 429 -12.64 -4.19 10.58
CA GLY A 429 -12.34 -5.51 11.14
C GLY A 429 -11.40 -5.44 12.35
N ARG A 430 -10.34 -4.62 12.26
CA ARG A 430 -9.35 -4.40 13.34
C ARG A 430 -9.11 -2.90 13.55
N SER A 431 -10.10 -2.21 14.12
CA SER A 431 -10.15 -0.74 14.13
C SER A 431 -10.18 -0.16 15.54
N ILE A 432 -9.67 1.06 15.71
CA ILE A 432 -10.01 1.93 16.85
C ILE A 432 -10.91 3.00 16.27
N ILE A 433 -12.14 3.08 16.76
CA ILE A 433 -13.19 3.94 16.24
C ILE A 433 -13.61 4.97 17.31
N GLY A 434 -13.99 6.16 16.85
CA GLY A 434 -14.50 7.25 17.67
C GLY A 434 -15.56 8.02 16.89
N SER A 435 -16.49 8.67 17.59
CA SER A 435 -17.52 9.49 16.94
C SER A 435 -16.89 10.80 16.44
N PRO A 436 -16.88 11.08 15.12
CA PRO A 436 -16.28 12.30 14.60
C PRO A 436 -17.04 13.59 14.96
N SER A 437 -18.25 13.46 15.49
CA SER A 437 -19.05 14.57 16.02
C SER A 437 -18.69 14.89 17.49
N ALA A 438 -17.96 14.00 18.17
CA ALA A 438 -17.52 14.21 19.54
C ALA A 438 -16.21 15.02 19.57
N LYS A 439 -16.31 16.28 19.99
CA LYS A 439 -15.18 17.21 20.06
C LYS A 439 -13.99 16.64 20.85
N GLY A 440 -12.80 16.69 20.27
CA GLY A 440 -11.55 16.24 20.88
C GLY A 440 -11.36 14.72 20.88
N VAL A 441 -12.19 13.95 20.18
CA VAL A 441 -12.00 12.50 20.09
C VAL A 441 -10.69 12.15 19.38
N ALA A 442 -10.30 12.91 18.35
CA ALA A 442 -9.06 12.69 17.62
C ALA A 442 -7.85 12.86 18.53
N ASP A 443 -7.84 13.95 19.32
CA ASP A 443 -6.80 14.23 20.31
C ASP A 443 -6.73 13.13 21.36
N ARG A 444 -7.88 12.71 21.91
CA ARG A 444 -7.92 11.60 22.88
C ARG A 444 -7.33 10.32 22.32
N ILE A 445 -7.65 9.96 21.07
CA ILE A 445 -7.09 8.75 20.44
C ILE A 445 -5.58 8.93 20.18
N ASN A 446 -5.14 10.09 19.67
CA ASN A 446 -3.73 10.34 19.37
C ASN A 446 -2.86 10.37 20.64
N GLU A 447 -3.31 11.03 21.69
CA GLU A 447 -2.54 11.25 22.92
C GLU A 447 -2.63 10.09 23.91
N GLN A 448 -3.82 9.52 24.12
CA GLN A 448 -4.05 8.56 25.21
C GLN A 448 -3.97 7.11 24.75
N ILE A 449 -4.11 6.84 23.44
CA ILE A 449 -4.17 5.47 22.90
C ILE A 449 -2.98 5.19 21.99
N LYS A 450 -2.73 6.06 21.01
CA LYS A 450 -1.72 5.82 19.97
C LYS A 450 -0.36 6.45 20.24
N PHE A 451 -0.27 7.37 21.19
CA PHE A 451 0.95 8.09 21.58
C PHE A 451 1.75 8.60 20.36
N ARG A 452 1.06 9.24 19.41
CA ARG A 452 1.62 9.68 18.12
C ARG A 452 1.41 11.17 17.87
N GLU A 453 2.02 11.68 16.80
CA GLU A 453 2.04 13.11 16.48
C GLU A 453 0.62 13.69 16.33
N ARG A 454 0.37 14.88 16.90
CA ARG A 454 -0.98 15.49 16.97
C ARG A 454 -1.60 15.78 15.59
N TRP A 455 -0.78 16.17 14.63
CA TRP A 455 -1.20 16.49 13.26
C TRP A 455 -1.57 15.26 12.42
N ARG A 456 -1.52 14.04 12.98
CA ARG A 456 -1.89 12.84 12.23
C ARG A 456 -3.41 12.76 12.05
N PRO A 457 -3.91 12.78 10.79
CA PRO A 457 -5.34 12.77 10.55
C PRO A 457 -5.99 11.42 10.87
N PHE A 458 -7.31 11.48 11.06
CA PHE A 458 -8.21 10.33 11.06
C PHE A 458 -9.02 10.28 9.77
N CYS A 459 -9.72 9.18 9.55
CA CYS A 459 -10.42 8.89 8.30
C CYS A 459 -11.85 8.45 8.63
N PRO A 460 -12.88 8.99 7.97
CA PRO A 460 -14.24 8.59 8.24
C PRO A 460 -14.56 7.23 7.61
N SER A 461 -15.34 6.42 8.32
CA SER A 461 -16.10 5.30 7.76
C SER A 461 -17.58 5.67 7.81
N MET A 462 -18.30 5.45 6.71
CA MET A 462 -19.70 5.88 6.58
C MET A 462 -20.50 4.92 5.70
N LEU A 463 -21.82 5.06 5.72
CA LEU A 463 -22.70 4.38 4.79
C LEU A 463 -22.43 4.90 3.36
N ASP A 464 -22.50 4.01 2.37
CA ASP A 464 -22.32 4.35 0.96
C ASP A 464 -23.22 5.50 0.48
N ARG A 465 -24.47 5.54 0.92
CA ARG A 465 -25.40 6.65 0.62
C ARG A 465 -25.00 7.98 1.26
N VAL A 466 -24.35 7.95 2.44
CA VAL A 466 -23.88 9.17 3.11
C VAL A 466 -22.64 9.72 2.42
N ALA A 467 -21.80 8.87 1.83
CA ALA A 467 -20.63 9.32 1.08
C ALA A 467 -21.01 10.28 -0.07
N LYS A 468 -22.18 10.08 -0.71
CA LYS A 468 -22.72 10.94 -1.77
C LYS A 468 -23.20 12.31 -1.29
N GLU A 469 -23.49 12.42 0.00
CA GLU A 469 -23.90 13.68 0.63
C GLU A 469 -22.69 14.43 1.22
N MET A 470 -21.67 13.69 1.66
CA MET A 470 -20.50 14.25 2.35
C MET A 470 -19.42 14.78 1.40
N PHE A 471 -19.30 14.21 0.19
CA PHE A 471 -18.22 14.53 -0.73
C PHE A 471 -18.70 15.14 -2.03
N ILE A 472 -17.92 16.10 -2.54
CA ILE A 472 -18.20 16.81 -3.79
C ILE A 472 -18.11 15.87 -5.00
N ASN A 473 -17.14 14.95 -5.01
CA ASN A 473 -16.94 13.99 -6.11
C ASN A 473 -17.62 12.65 -5.78
N ASP A 474 -18.49 12.17 -6.69
CA ASP A 474 -19.08 10.83 -6.60
C ASP A 474 -18.12 9.79 -7.19
N HIS A 475 -17.34 9.14 -6.32
CA HIS A 475 -16.48 8.01 -6.68
C HIS A 475 -16.49 6.94 -5.58
N PRO A 476 -16.51 5.64 -5.92
CA PRO A 476 -16.43 4.57 -4.92
C PRO A 476 -15.18 4.67 -4.04
N ALA A 477 -15.36 4.54 -2.72
CA ALA A 477 -14.28 4.63 -1.75
C ALA A 477 -14.30 3.50 -0.70
N PRO A 478 -14.29 2.21 -1.09
CA PRO A 478 -14.41 1.12 -0.12
C PRO A 478 -13.17 0.90 0.76
N PHE A 479 -12.01 1.48 0.40
CA PHE A 479 -10.70 1.04 0.93
C PHE A 479 -9.83 2.15 1.56
N MET A 480 -10.32 3.38 1.74
CA MET A 480 -9.49 4.52 2.17
C MET A 480 -8.25 4.75 1.29
N THR A 481 -8.39 4.51 -0.01
CA THR A 481 -7.35 4.78 -1.02
C THR A 481 -7.52 6.14 -1.70
N PHE A 482 -8.61 6.84 -1.43
CA PHE A 482 -8.96 8.12 -2.05
C PHE A 482 -9.25 9.19 -1.00
N THR A 483 -8.83 10.42 -1.30
CA THR A 483 -9.19 11.62 -0.56
C THR A 483 -10.14 12.45 -1.39
N PHE A 484 -11.13 13.04 -0.74
CA PHE A 484 -12.22 13.81 -1.35
C PHE A 484 -12.35 15.16 -0.68
N GLU A 485 -12.80 16.15 -1.45
CA GLU A 485 -13.26 17.42 -0.87
C GLU A 485 -14.58 17.20 -0.13
N VAL A 486 -14.66 17.75 1.07
CA VAL A 486 -15.82 17.62 1.96
C VAL A 486 -16.76 18.80 1.73
N GLU A 487 -18.06 18.52 1.63
CA GLU A 487 -19.12 19.53 1.54
C GLU A 487 -19.15 20.41 2.81
N GLU A 488 -19.44 21.71 2.65
CA GLU A 488 -19.34 22.70 3.74
C GLU A 488 -20.16 22.34 4.99
N GLU A 489 -21.36 21.79 4.81
CA GLU A 489 -22.22 21.35 5.91
C GLU A 489 -21.53 20.27 6.78
N TRP A 490 -20.80 19.36 6.15
CA TRP A 490 -20.16 18.25 6.82
C TRP A 490 -18.87 18.65 7.55
N LYS A 491 -18.19 19.72 7.12
CA LYS A 491 -16.99 20.23 7.80
C LYS A 491 -17.25 20.58 9.26
N THR A 492 -18.46 21.05 9.58
CA THR A 492 -18.85 21.37 10.97
C THR A 492 -19.51 20.21 11.70
N ARG A 493 -20.15 19.28 10.97
CA ARG A 493 -20.83 18.11 11.54
C ARG A 493 -19.86 17.03 12.01
N VAL A 494 -18.78 16.80 11.26
CA VAL A 494 -17.79 15.74 11.53
C VAL A 494 -16.35 16.28 11.50
N PRO A 495 -16.02 17.35 12.26
CA PRO A 495 -14.76 18.07 12.11
C PRO A 495 -13.52 17.21 12.41
N GLU A 496 -13.65 16.18 13.26
CA GLU A 496 -12.51 15.37 13.73
C GLU A 496 -11.92 14.44 12.65
N VAL A 497 -12.57 14.33 11.50
CA VAL A 497 -12.16 13.49 10.36
C VAL A 497 -11.96 14.29 9.07
N VAL A 498 -12.09 15.61 9.14
CA VAL A 498 -11.78 16.54 8.05
C VAL A 498 -10.38 17.10 8.27
N HIS A 499 -9.56 17.04 7.24
CA HIS A 499 -8.19 17.56 7.26
C HIS A 499 -8.20 19.10 7.19
N GLU A 500 -7.07 19.72 7.53
CA GLU A 500 -6.88 21.18 7.51
C GLU A 500 -7.23 21.82 6.15
N ASP A 501 -6.99 21.09 5.06
CA ASP A 501 -7.30 21.53 3.69
C ASP A 501 -8.76 21.26 3.25
N GLY A 502 -9.65 20.91 4.19
CA GLY A 502 -11.07 20.66 3.92
C GLY A 502 -11.35 19.33 3.23
N THR A 503 -10.38 18.41 3.19
CA THR A 503 -10.53 17.09 2.57
C THR A 503 -10.69 15.97 3.59
N ALA A 504 -11.21 14.81 3.20
CA ALA A 504 -11.19 13.61 4.03
C ALA A 504 -10.93 12.35 3.21
N ARG A 505 -10.28 11.36 3.83
CA ARG A 505 -9.99 10.06 3.19
C ARG A 505 -11.03 9.02 3.60
N ALA A 506 -11.89 8.61 2.69
CA ALA A 506 -13.14 7.95 3.04
C ALA A 506 -13.09 6.41 2.99
N GLN A 507 -13.91 5.78 3.84
CA GLN A 507 -14.40 4.42 3.67
C GLN A 507 -15.94 4.40 3.54
N ALA A 508 -16.44 4.18 2.33
CA ALA A 508 -17.85 3.93 2.06
C ALA A 508 -18.18 2.44 2.24
N LEU A 509 -19.07 2.11 3.18
CA LEU A 509 -19.42 0.73 3.54
C LEU A 509 -20.56 0.20 2.68
N LYS A 510 -20.43 -1.08 2.28
CA LYS A 510 -21.55 -1.88 1.76
C LYS A 510 -21.97 -2.92 2.80
N LYS A 511 -23.28 -3.10 2.97
CA LYS A 511 -23.85 -4.04 3.95
C LYS A 511 -23.39 -5.48 3.74
N GLU A 512 -23.24 -5.89 2.49
CA GLU A 512 -22.89 -7.25 2.09
C GLU A 512 -21.50 -7.70 2.59
N HIS A 513 -20.53 -6.76 2.66
CA HIS A 513 -19.15 -7.11 2.99
C HIS A 513 -18.84 -7.01 4.49
N HIS A 514 -19.54 -6.15 5.24
CA HIS A 514 -19.32 -6.01 6.67
C HIS A 514 -20.61 -5.65 7.44
N PRO A 515 -21.60 -6.56 7.49
CA PRO A 515 -22.97 -6.25 7.94
C PRO A 515 -23.04 -5.69 9.36
N ARG A 516 -22.20 -6.17 10.29
CA ARG A 516 -22.18 -5.68 11.68
C ARG A 516 -21.64 -4.25 11.82
N TYR A 517 -20.70 -3.85 10.96
CA TYR A 517 -20.12 -2.50 10.98
C TYR A 517 -21.00 -1.52 10.23
N TYR A 518 -21.64 -1.99 9.15
CA TYR A 518 -22.70 -1.25 8.48
C TYR A 518 -23.86 -0.95 9.45
N ALA A 519 -24.35 -1.96 10.18
CA ALA A 519 -25.40 -1.77 11.19
C ALA A 519 -24.98 -0.80 12.30
N LEU A 520 -23.70 -0.80 12.72
CA LEU A 520 -23.19 0.19 13.67
C LEU A 520 -23.32 1.62 13.12
N MET A 521 -23.01 1.83 11.83
CA MET A 521 -23.16 3.15 11.20
C MET A 521 -24.64 3.55 11.04
N GLU A 522 -25.54 2.60 10.78
CA GLU A 522 -27.00 2.85 10.78
C GLU A 522 -27.49 3.29 12.17
N GLU A 523 -26.98 2.70 13.25
CA GLU A 523 -27.32 3.12 14.61
C GLU A 523 -26.69 4.47 14.99
N MET A 524 -25.46 4.73 14.54
CA MET A 524 -24.82 6.03 14.74
C MET A 524 -25.56 7.18 14.04
N GLU A 525 -26.15 6.94 12.87
CA GLU A 525 -26.88 7.99 12.15
C GLU A 525 -28.18 8.43 12.85
N LYS A 526 -28.78 7.55 13.67
CA LYS A 526 -29.99 7.86 14.44
C LYS A 526 -29.72 8.75 15.65
N LEU A 527 -28.45 8.84 16.08
CA LEU A 527 -27.98 9.58 17.25
C LEU A 527 -27.36 10.91 16.79
#